data_AF-A0A7C7CZ50-F1
#
_entry.id   AF-A0A7C7CZ50-F1
#
_cell.length_a   1.000
_cell.length_b   1.000
_cell.length_c   1.000
_cell.angle_alpha   90.00
_cell.angle_beta   90.00
_cell.angle_gamma   90.00
#
_symmetry.space_group_name_H-M   'P 1'
#
loop_
_entity.id
_entity.type
_entity.pdbx_description
1 polymer ?
#
loop_
_entity_poly.entity_id
_entity_poly.type
_entity_poly.pdbx_seq_one_letter_code
_entity_poly.pdbx_strand_id
1 'polypeptide(L)'
;MNSRGNSSILIIGRYNFDEYFLLHRGDFSQLSGGKLRCNEYPKADITYMTAHSSKGLGYDYVILINAIEGKYGFPSQIENDPIMKLVTVQDGSMKFAEERRLFYVALTRTKNRIYLLTSESKPSRFVKELIRDWGVECPPKLKMNLGNKDNTTSKNRCPACGFPLTQKYNKNIGLDLWICTNEPEVCDFMTNDINAMGDIFRCPVCIDGFMIVKKNRDSEDRFFGCTNHRPDGAGCNHVEARGER
;
A
#
# COMPACT_ATOMS: atom_id res chain seq x y z
N MET A 1 -1.50 -25.50 36.66
CA MET A 1 -2.21 -25.49 35.37
C MET A 1 -1.93 -24.18 34.64
N ASN A 2 -1.11 -24.20 33.59
CA ASN A 2 -1.34 -23.40 32.38
C ASN A 2 -0.41 -23.91 31.27
N SER A 3 -0.95 -24.82 30.46
CA SER A 3 -0.39 -25.26 29.19
C SER A 3 -0.41 -24.10 28.20
N ARG A 4 0.64 -23.27 28.19
CA ARG A 4 0.91 -22.42 27.01
C ARG A 4 1.35 -23.36 25.90
N GLY A 5 0.43 -23.67 24.97
CA GLY A 5 0.77 -24.41 23.76
C GLY A 5 1.95 -23.74 23.05
N ASN A 6 2.85 -24.54 22.48
CA ASN A 6 3.96 -24.03 21.68
C ASN A 6 3.40 -23.08 20.60
N SER A 7 3.79 -21.81 20.64
CA SER A 7 3.38 -20.84 19.62
C SER A 7 4.02 -21.19 18.28
N SER A 8 3.22 -21.09 17.22
CA SER A 8 3.62 -21.39 15.86
C SER A 8 4.35 -20.21 15.21
N ILE A 9 5.50 -20.47 14.61
CA ILE A 9 6.35 -19.48 13.95
C ILE A 9 6.43 -19.81 12.46
N LEU A 10 6.08 -18.85 11.62
CA LEU A 10 6.24 -18.95 10.17
C LEU A 10 7.39 -18.07 9.70
N ILE A 11 8.37 -18.65 9.05
CA ILE A 11 9.37 -17.93 8.27
C ILE A 11 8.87 -17.85 6.82
N ILE A 12 8.70 -16.62 6.32
CA ILE A 12 8.24 -16.37 4.96
C ILE A 12 9.42 -15.87 4.12
N GLY A 13 9.70 -16.52 3.00
CA GLY A 13 10.54 -15.98 1.92
C GLY A 13 9.73 -15.60 0.68
N ARG A 14 10.37 -14.92 -0.29
CA ARG A 14 9.75 -14.67 -1.60
C ARG A 14 9.86 -15.90 -2.49
N TYR A 15 10.94 -16.68 -2.33
CA TYR A 15 11.28 -17.83 -3.17
C TYR A 15 11.67 -19.04 -2.32
N ASN A 16 11.52 -20.25 -2.87
CA ASN A 16 11.93 -21.47 -2.17
C ASN A 16 13.43 -21.51 -1.87
N PHE A 17 14.27 -20.89 -2.71
CA PHE A 17 15.72 -20.85 -2.46
C PHE A 17 16.10 -19.96 -1.26
N ASP A 18 15.21 -19.11 -0.73
CA ASP A 18 15.53 -18.39 0.50
C ASP A 18 15.68 -19.38 1.69
N GLU A 19 14.98 -20.52 1.65
CA GLU A 19 15.14 -21.63 2.61
C GLU A 19 16.55 -22.22 2.56
N TYR A 20 17.10 -22.37 1.35
CA TYR A 20 18.44 -22.91 1.15
C TYR A 20 19.47 -22.10 1.94
N PHE A 21 19.40 -20.75 1.90
CA PHE A 21 20.32 -19.90 2.65
C PHE A 21 20.18 -20.03 4.17
N LEU A 22 18.98 -20.28 4.68
CA LEU A 22 18.76 -20.55 6.11
C LEU A 22 19.44 -21.86 6.54
N LEU A 23 19.30 -22.91 5.72
CA LEU A 23 19.84 -24.24 6.01
C LEU A 23 21.37 -24.28 5.89
N HIS A 24 21.95 -23.57 4.91
CA HIS A 24 23.40 -23.60 4.66
C HIS A 24 24.23 -22.89 5.73
N ARG A 25 23.60 -22.01 6.51
CA ARG A 25 24.27 -21.36 7.64
C ARG A 25 24.52 -22.31 8.81
N GLY A 26 23.84 -23.46 8.82
CA GLY A 26 24.00 -24.51 9.83
C GLY A 26 23.13 -24.34 11.07
N ASP A 27 22.46 -23.20 11.25
CA ASP A 27 21.59 -22.91 12.41
C ASP A 27 20.24 -23.64 12.35
N PHE A 28 19.83 -24.03 11.14
CA PHE A 28 18.57 -24.71 10.86
C PHE A 28 18.80 -26.02 10.13
N SER A 29 17.97 -27.01 10.45
CA SER A 29 17.85 -28.28 9.73
C SER A 29 16.42 -28.49 9.24
N GLN A 30 16.27 -29.05 8.05
CA GLN A 30 14.96 -29.29 7.45
C GLN A 30 14.32 -30.56 8.00
N LEU A 31 13.02 -30.49 8.28
CA LEU A 31 12.17 -31.62 8.61
C LEU A 31 11.11 -31.81 7.50
N SER A 32 10.28 -32.85 7.63
CA SER A 32 9.20 -33.08 6.66
C SER A 32 8.16 -31.95 6.66
N GLY A 33 7.59 -31.68 5.48
CA GLY A 33 6.47 -30.75 5.33
C GLY A 33 6.82 -29.27 5.50
N GLY A 34 8.06 -28.86 5.21
CA GLY A 34 8.52 -27.47 5.34
C GLY A 34 8.78 -27.04 6.79
N LYS A 35 8.73 -27.97 7.75
CA LYS A 35 9.12 -27.69 9.13
C LYS A 35 10.64 -27.52 9.22
N LEU A 36 11.06 -26.60 10.07
CA LEU A 36 12.46 -26.33 10.37
C LEU A 36 12.74 -26.65 11.84
N ARG A 37 13.91 -27.23 12.11
CA ARG A 37 14.47 -27.35 13.45
C ARG A 37 15.60 -26.35 13.60
N CYS A 38 15.46 -25.44 14.56
CA CYS A 38 16.53 -24.54 14.99
C CYS A 38 17.41 -25.25 16.03
N ASN A 39 18.73 -25.15 15.90
CA ASN A 39 19.67 -25.79 16.82
C ASN A 39 19.60 -25.18 18.23
N GLU A 40 19.46 -23.86 18.32
CA GLU A 40 19.38 -23.13 19.59
C GLU A 40 18.01 -23.32 20.28
N TYR A 41 16.94 -23.46 19.48
CA TYR A 41 15.57 -23.66 19.96
C TYR A 41 14.91 -24.92 19.37
N PRO A 42 15.34 -26.14 19.74
CA PRO A 42 14.87 -27.37 19.09
C PRO A 42 13.37 -27.69 19.28
N LYS A 43 12.73 -27.09 20.28
CA LYS A 43 11.31 -27.26 20.61
C LYS A 43 10.40 -26.23 19.94
N ALA A 44 10.96 -25.22 19.25
CA ALA A 44 10.17 -24.21 18.55
C ALA A 44 9.44 -24.84 17.36
N ASP A 45 8.15 -24.53 17.19
CA ASP A 45 7.38 -24.98 16.03
C ASP A 45 7.56 -23.98 14.89
N ILE A 46 8.56 -24.25 14.05
CA ILE A 46 8.96 -23.36 12.96
C ILE A 46 8.63 -24.02 11.62
N THR A 47 7.97 -23.28 10.75
CA THR A 47 7.71 -23.69 9.36
C THR A 47 8.27 -22.63 8.42
N TYR A 48 8.87 -23.07 7.32
CA TYR A 48 9.24 -22.20 6.20
C TYR A 48 8.21 -22.33 5.07
N MET A 49 7.79 -21.19 4.52
CA MET A 49 6.94 -21.14 3.32
C MET A 49 7.32 -19.93 2.46
N THR A 50 6.90 -19.94 1.20
CA THR A 50 6.88 -18.71 0.40
C THR A 50 5.62 -17.90 0.71
N ALA A 51 5.66 -16.61 0.43
CA ALA A 51 4.48 -15.75 0.60
C ALA A 51 3.26 -16.31 -0.15
N HIS A 52 3.44 -16.87 -1.35
CA HIS A 52 2.35 -17.51 -2.10
C HIS A 52 1.82 -18.77 -1.42
N SER A 53 2.71 -19.70 -1.02
CA SER A 53 2.26 -20.97 -0.43
C SER A 53 1.65 -20.78 0.96
N SER A 54 1.92 -19.67 1.64
CA SER A 54 1.32 -19.34 2.94
C SER A 54 -0.15 -18.88 2.87
N LYS A 55 -0.69 -18.62 1.67
CA LYS A 55 -2.04 -18.08 1.50
C LYS A 55 -3.08 -18.98 2.16
N GLY A 56 -3.95 -18.38 2.99
CA GLY A 56 -5.00 -19.10 3.70
C GLY A 56 -4.56 -19.76 5.01
N LEU A 57 -3.26 -19.78 5.31
CA LEU A 57 -2.73 -20.27 6.59
C LEU A 57 -2.43 -19.10 7.53
N GLY A 58 -2.55 -19.32 8.84
CA GLY A 58 -2.31 -18.30 9.86
C GLY A 58 -1.49 -18.87 11.01
N TYR A 59 -0.48 -18.11 11.44
CA TYR A 59 0.48 -18.49 12.47
C TYR A 59 0.52 -17.44 13.58
N ASP A 60 1.02 -17.79 14.76
CA ASP A 60 1.06 -16.85 15.88
C ASP A 60 2.08 -15.74 15.63
N TYR A 61 3.25 -16.11 15.10
CA TYR A 61 4.33 -15.18 14.75
C TYR A 61 4.79 -15.40 13.31
N VAL A 62 5.12 -14.31 12.63
CA VAL A 62 5.67 -14.35 11.26
C VAL A 62 7.02 -13.64 11.22
N ILE A 63 7.98 -14.21 10.51
CA ILE A 63 9.26 -13.59 10.20
C ILE A 63 9.39 -13.55 8.68
N LEU A 64 9.23 -12.37 8.08
CA LEU A 64 9.48 -12.18 6.65
C LEU A 64 10.97 -11.96 6.44
N ILE A 65 11.61 -12.83 5.69
CA ILE A 65 13.03 -12.74 5.35
C ILE A 65 13.24 -12.12 3.99
N ASN A 66 14.48 -11.68 3.75
CA ASN A 66 14.92 -11.14 2.46
C ASN A 66 14.05 -9.97 1.94
N ALA A 67 13.51 -9.15 2.86
CA ALA A 67 12.73 -7.96 2.52
C ALA A 67 13.65 -6.81 2.07
N ILE A 68 14.44 -7.03 1.01
CA ILE A 68 15.45 -6.09 0.49
C ILE A 68 15.02 -5.50 -0.85
N GLU A 69 15.70 -4.42 -1.27
CA GLU A 69 15.60 -3.90 -2.63
C GLU A 69 16.54 -4.65 -3.57
N GLY A 70 16.00 -5.30 -4.61
CA GLY A 70 16.81 -5.95 -5.65
C GLY A 70 16.04 -6.96 -6.50
N LYS A 71 16.73 -7.58 -7.47
CA LYS A 71 16.16 -8.54 -8.43
C LYS A 71 15.34 -9.65 -7.75
N TYR A 72 15.92 -10.27 -6.73
CA TYR A 72 15.31 -11.35 -5.93
C TYR A 72 14.85 -10.87 -4.54
N GLY A 73 14.60 -9.57 -4.39
CA GLY A 73 14.10 -9.01 -3.15
C GLY A 73 12.58 -9.16 -3.01
N PHE A 74 12.02 -8.40 -2.08
CA PHE A 74 10.58 -8.29 -1.91
C PHE A 74 10.23 -6.80 -1.86
N PRO A 75 9.77 -6.17 -2.97
CA PRO A 75 9.25 -6.81 -4.19
C PRO A 75 10.31 -7.46 -5.09
N SER A 76 9.88 -8.52 -5.79
CA SER A 76 10.60 -9.04 -6.96
C SER A 76 10.65 -7.99 -8.06
N GLN A 77 11.84 -7.77 -8.61
CA GLN A 77 12.04 -6.91 -9.79
C GLN A 77 12.29 -7.71 -11.07
N ILE A 78 12.09 -9.03 -11.02
CA ILE A 78 12.11 -9.87 -12.23
C ILE A 78 10.95 -9.44 -13.11
N GLU A 79 11.25 -9.08 -14.36
CA GLU A 79 10.22 -8.76 -15.33
C GLU A 79 9.38 -10.00 -15.65
N ASN A 80 8.06 -9.84 -15.60
CA ASN A 80 7.14 -10.87 -16.06
C ASN A 80 7.24 -11.05 -17.58
N ASP A 81 7.09 -12.29 -18.03
CA ASP A 81 7.05 -12.63 -19.45
C ASP A 81 6.03 -11.74 -20.21
N PRO A 82 6.33 -11.25 -21.42
CA PRO A 82 5.40 -10.47 -22.23
C PRO A 82 4.03 -11.14 -22.39
N ILE A 83 3.98 -12.47 -22.43
CA ILE A 83 2.75 -13.26 -22.55
C ILE A 83 1.88 -13.10 -21.30
N MET A 84 2.47 -13.04 -20.10
CA MET A 84 1.71 -12.82 -18.87
C MET A 84 0.98 -11.48 -18.89
N LYS A 85 1.55 -10.45 -19.55
CA LYS A 85 0.90 -9.13 -19.69
C LYS A 85 -0.37 -9.15 -20.55
N LEU A 86 -0.50 -10.13 -21.46
CA LEU A 86 -1.69 -10.28 -22.31
C LEU A 86 -2.89 -10.88 -21.56
N VAL A 87 -2.63 -11.63 -20.48
CA VAL A 87 -3.65 -12.36 -19.71
C VAL A 87 -3.96 -11.74 -18.35
N THR A 88 -3.16 -10.75 -17.91
CA THR A 88 -3.41 -9.99 -16.69
C THR A 88 -3.79 -8.54 -17.00
N VAL A 89 -4.89 -8.08 -16.40
CA VAL A 89 -5.21 -6.64 -16.35
C VAL A 89 -4.16 -5.99 -15.47
N GLN A 90 -3.19 -5.32 -16.10
CA GLN A 90 -2.16 -4.61 -15.35
C GLN A 90 -2.78 -3.36 -14.74
N ASP A 91 -2.93 -3.37 -13.42
CA ASP A 91 -3.25 -2.17 -12.66
C ASP A 91 -2.04 -1.23 -12.66
N GLY A 92 -1.99 -0.34 -13.65
CA GLY A 92 -0.93 0.66 -13.80
C GLY A 92 -0.99 1.79 -12.78
N SER A 93 -1.99 1.79 -11.87
CA SER A 93 -2.12 2.86 -10.88
C SER A 93 -1.01 2.86 -9.83
N MET A 94 -0.35 1.72 -9.61
CA MET A 94 0.68 1.58 -8.58
C MET A 94 1.83 0.67 -9.01
N LYS A 95 3.07 1.15 -8.81
CA LYS A 95 4.28 0.35 -9.08
C LYS A 95 4.27 -0.92 -8.21
N PHE A 96 4.59 -2.06 -8.83
CA PHE A 96 4.66 -3.37 -8.19
C PHE A 96 3.32 -3.83 -7.56
N ALA A 97 2.17 -3.52 -8.17
CA ALA A 97 0.86 -3.85 -7.64
C ALA A 97 0.71 -5.33 -7.20
N GLU A 98 1.09 -6.29 -8.04
CA GLU A 98 1.02 -7.71 -7.68
C GLU A 98 1.91 -8.07 -6.49
N GLU A 99 3.15 -7.56 -6.46
CA GLU A 99 4.06 -7.81 -5.34
C GLU A 99 3.58 -7.13 -4.06
N ARG A 100 2.88 -5.99 -4.14
CA ARG A 100 2.24 -5.34 -2.98
C ARG A 100 1.11 -6.20 -2.41
N ARG A 101 0.28 -6.79 -3.28
CA ARG A 101 -0.75 -7.75 -2.85
C ARG A 101 -0.10 -8.97 -2.18
N LEU A 102 1.00 -9.48 -2.74
CA LEU A 102 1.73 -10.59 -2.14
C LEU A 102 2.37 -10.20 -0.80
N PHE A 103 2.92 -8.99 -0.68
CA PHE A 103 3.48 -8.48 0.57
C PHE A 103 2.38 -8.38 1.64
N TYR A 104 1.20 -7.86 1.28
CA TYR A 104 0.02 -7.85 2.15
C TYR A 104 -0.40 -9.26 2.60
N VAL A 105 -0.36 -10.25 1.71
CA VAL A 105 -0.58 -11.66 2.09
C VAL A 105 0.40 -12.06 3.20
N ALA A 106 1.70 -11.78 3.04
CA ALA A 106 2.71 -12.10 4.06
C ALA A 106 2.45 -11.38 5.40
N LEU A 107 2.13 -10.08 5.37
CA LEU A 107 1.81 -9.29 6.57
C LEU A 107 0.62 -9.86 7.34
N THR A 108 -0.39 -10.36 6.63
CA THR A 108 -1.63 -10.88 7.23
C THR A 108 -1.57 -12.35 7.63
N ARG A 109 -0.40 -13.02 7.53
CA ARG A 109 -0.25 -14.42 7.97
C ARG A 109 -0.05 -14.56 9.48
N THR A 110 0.10 -13.46 10.22
CA THR A 110 0.27 -13.48 11.68
C THR A 110 -1.04 -13.17 12.41
N LYS A 111 -1.23 -13.80 13.57
CA LYS A 111 -2.27 -13.45 14.54
C LYS A 111 -1.81 -12.38 15.53
N ASN A 112 -0.51 -12.32 15.83
CA ASN A 112 0.03 -11.47 16.89
C ASN A 112 1.05 -10.45 16.38
N ARG A 113 2.19 -10.92 15.86
CA ARG A 113 3.30 -10.04 15.47
C ARG A 113 4.09 -10.58 14.30
N ILE A 114 4.43 -9.67 13.40
CA ILE A 114 5.35 -9.92 12.29
C ILE A 114 6.67 -9.19 12.51
N TYR A 115 7.76 -9.84 12.12
CA TYR A 115 9.11 -9.27 12.05
C TYR A 115 9.55 -9.22 10.60
N LEU A 116 10.05 -8.07 10.15
CA LEU A 116 10.54 -7.87 8.79
C LEU A 116 12.06 -7.80 8.80
N LEU A 117 12.72 -8.84 8.30
CA LEU A 117 14.18 -8.86 8.18
C LEU A 117 14.61 -8.25 6.85
N THR A 118 15.39 -7.18 6.95
CA THR A 118 15.85 -6.40 5.82
C THR A 118 17.33 -6.05 5.96
N SER A 119 17.96 -5.63 4.86
CA SER A 119 19.34 -5.17 4.84
C SER A 119 19.42 -3.73 5.34
N GLU A 120 20.39 -3.43 6.20
CA GLU A 120 20.66 -2.06 6.64
C GLU A 120 21.03 -1.13 5.48
N SER A 121 21.68 -1.64 4.43
CA SER A 121 22.18 -0.81 3.32
C SER A 121 21.19 -0.68 2.16
N LYS A 122 20.38 -1.71 1.91
CA LYS A 122 19.41 -1.76 0.81
C LYS A 122 18.06 -2.30 1.27
N PRO A 123 17.36 -1.61 2.18
CA PRO A 123 16.07 -2.10 2.64
C PRO A 123 15.03 -2.05 1.52
N SER A 124 14.06 -2.97 1.54
CA SER A 124 12.94 -2.97 0.59
C SER A 124 12.20 -1.64 0.61
N ARG A 125 11.79 -1.15 -0.57
CA ARG A 125 10.85 -0.04 -0.68
C ARG A 125 9.59 -0.21 0.16
N PHE A 126 9.04 -1.43 0.27
CA PHE A 126 7.83 -1.66 1.07
C PHE A 126 8.11 -1.45 2.56
N VAL A 127 9.28 -1.85 3.05
CA VAL A 127 9.71 -1.59 4.44
C VAL A 127 9.91 -0.09 4.67
N LYS A 128 10.56 0.61 3.73
CA LYS A 128 10.73 2.08 3.81
C LYS A 128 9.39 2.81 3.87
N GLU A 129 8.42 2.38 3.05
CA GLU A 129 7.07 2.93 3.02
C GLU A 129 6.35 2.71 4.35
N LEU A 130 6.41 1.50 4.93
CA LEU A 130 5.83 1.22 6.26
C LEU A 130 6.42 2.12 7.35
N ILE A 131 7.74 2.30 7.38
CA ILE A 131 8.40 3.15 8.38
C ILE A 131 8.01 4.62 8.18
N ARG A 132 8.08 5.13 6.94
CA ARG A 132 7.82 6.53 6.62
C ARG A 132 6.34 6.91 6.80
N ASP A 133 5.42 6.04 6.38
CA ASP A 133 4.01 6.38 6.25
C ASP A 133 3.19 5.92 7.45
N TRP A 134 3.66 4.90 8.18
CA TRP A 134 2.95 4.29 9.31
C TRP A 134 3.76 4.27 10.61
N GLY A 135 4.97 4.82 10.62
CA GLY A 135 5.78 4.94 11.84
C GLY A 135 6.19 3.59 12.43
N VAL A 136 6.32 2.54 11.62
CA VAL A 136 6.72 1.21 12.10
C VAL A 136 8.09 1.28 12.79
N GLU A 137 8.18 0.67 13.97
CA GLU A 137 9.40 0.59 14.77
C GLU A 137 10.56 -0.01 13.95
N CYS A 138 11.70 0.69 13.92
CA CYS A 138 12.89 0.21 13.24
C CYS A 138 14.18 0.50 14.03
N PRO A 139 15.22 -0.34 13.90
CA PRO A 139 16.50 -0.10 14.55
C PRO A 139 17.17 1.20 14.04
N PRO A 140 17.88 1.96 14.91
CA PRO A 140 18.57 3.20 14.50
C PRO A 140 19.63 3.03 13.40
N LYS A 141 20.19 1.83 13.28
CA LYS A 141 21.25 1.50 12.31
C LYS A 141 20.75 1.36 10.87
N LEU A 142 19.43 1.22 10.69
CA LEU A 142 18.85 1.01 9.39
C LEU A 142 19.06 2.26 8.54
N LYS A 143 19.91 2.17 7.50
CA LYS A 143 20.24 3.32 6.64
C LYS A 143 19.05 3.61 5.75
N MET A 144 18.16 4.43 6.27
CA MET A 144 17.14 5.07 5.48
C MET A 144 17.82 6.14 4.65
N ASN A 145 18.13 5.82 3.40
CA ASN A 145 18.31 6.85 2.38
C ASN A 145 16.95 7.55 2.20
N LEU A 146 16.61 8.42 3.14
CA LEU A 146 15.54 9.42 3.05
C LEU A 146 15.96 10.57 2.11
N GLY A 147 17.14 10.47 1.49
CA GLY A 147 17.64 11.38 0.48
C GLY A 147 16.81 11.30 -0.80
N ASN A 148 15.88 12.25 -0.92
CA ASN A 148 15.29 12.79 -2.14
C ASN A 148 16.01 12.38 -3.45
N LYS A 149 15.44 11.40 -4.17
CA LYS A 149 15.34 11.34 -5.65
C LYS A 149 14.57 10.08 -6.07
N ASP A 150 13.35 9.94 -5.56
CA ASP A 150 12.25 9.58 -6.44
C ASP A 150 11.36 10.83 -6.47
N ASN A 151 11.35 11.55 -7.60
CA ASN A 151 10.31 12.52 -7.93
C ASN A 151 8.98 11.78 -8.16
N THR A 152 8.56 11.01 -7.17
CA THR A 152 7.27 10.34 -7.06
C THR A 152 6.90 10.28 -5.59
N THR A 153 7.15 11.35 -4.85
CA THR A 153 6.25 11.73 -3.78
C THR A 153 4.88 11.80 -4.45
N SER A 154 3.97 10.88 -4.13
CA SER A 154 2.55 11.13 -4.32
C SER A 154 2.26 12.34 -3.43
N LYS A 155 2.50 13.56 -3.94
CA LYS A 155 2.34 14.82 -3.18
C LYS A 155 0.92 14.94 -2.62
N ASN A 156 0.00 14.20 -3.23
CA ASN A 156 -1.42 14.29 -2.97
C ASN A 156 -1.82 13.05 -2.17
N ARG A 157 -1.81 13.19 -0.84
CA ARG A 157 -2.47 12.25 0.07
C ARG A 157 -3.91 12.68 0.29
N CYS A 158 -4.79 11.71 0.43
CA CYS A 158 -6.18 11.92 0.75
C CYS A 158 -6.29 12.60 2.13
N PRO A 159 -6.98 13.75 2.26
CA PRO A 159 -7.16 14.42 3.54
C PRO A 159 -8.10 13.63 4.47
N ALA A 160 -9.01 12.82 3.92
CA ALA A 160 -9.93 12.00 4.70
C ALA A 160 -9.28 10.79 5.40
N CYS A 161 -8.42 10.04 4.70
CA CYS A 161 -7.86 8.77 5.23
C CYS A 161 -6.34 8.61 5.12
N GLY A 162 -5.63 9.56 4.49
CA GLY A 162 -4.16 9.52 4.34
C GLY A 162 -3.61 8.62 3.23
N PHE A 163 -4.46 7.87 2.51
CA PHE A 163 -4.06 7.07 1.35
C PHE A 163 -3.62 7.95 0.16
N PRO A 164 -2.78 7.44 -0.77
CA PRO A 164 -2.42 8.17 -1.98
C PRO A 164 -3.64 8.55 -2.82
N LEU A 165 -3.56 9.68 -3.54
CA LEU A 165 -4.50 10.04 -4.59
C LEU A 165 -3.93 9.66 -5.97
N THR A 166 -4.79 9.16 -6.86
CA THR A 166 -4.48 8.87 -8.26
C THR A 166 -5.28 9.78 -9.18
N GLN A 167 -4.67 10.27 -10.26
CA GLN A 167 -5.36 11.13 -11.22
C GLN A 167 -6.02 10.27 -12.31
N LYS A 168 -7.35 10.37 -12.45
CA LYS A 168 -8.12 9.64 -13.46
C LYS A 168 -9.28 10.49 -13.98
N TYR A 169 -9.62 10.33 -15.25
CA TYR A 169 -10.83 10.91 -15.82
C TYR A 169 -12.07 10.21 -15.27
N ASN A 170 -12.96 10.96 -14.62
CA ASN A 170 -14.23 10.42 -14.12
C ASN A 170 -15.35 10.71 -15.11
N LYS A 171 -15.88 9.65 -15.74
CA LYS A 171 -16.94 9.75 -16.75
C LYS A 171 -18.27 10.29 -16.20
N ASN A 172 -18.55 10.11 -14.91
CA ASN A 172 -19.81 10.55 -14.32
C ASN A 172 -19.85 12.07 -14.09
N ILE A 173 -18.68 12.68 -13.85
CA ILE A 173 -18.54 14.12 -13.60
C ILE A 173 -17.99 14.85 -14.84
N GLY A 174 -17.30 14.14 -15.72
CA GLY A 174 -16.72 14.68 -16.95
C GLY A 174 -15.40 15.43 -16.74
N LEU A 175 -14.67 15.16 -15.66
CA LEU A 175 -13.44 15.87 -15.28
C LEU A 175 -12.30 14.91 -14.93
N ASP A 176 -11.06 15.39 -15.06
CA ASP A 176 -9.88 14.73 -14.48
C ASP A 176 -9.81 15.02 -12.98
N LEU A 177 -9.87 13.96 -12.18
CA LEU A 177 -9.98 14.05 -10.73
C LEU A 177 -8.86 13.28 -10.03
N TRP A 178 -8.50 13.76 -8.85
CA TRP A 178 -7.66 13.07 -7.90
C TRP A 178 -8.53 12.23 -6.98
N ILE A 179 -8.44 10.91 -7.13
CA ILE A 179 -9.31 9.94 -6.45
C ILE A 179 -8.49 9.15 -5.43
N CYS A 180 -9.04 8.95 -4.24
CA CYS A 180 -8.45 8.09 -3.22
C CYS A 180 -8.20 6.68 -3.74
N THR A 181 -7.03 6.10 -3.46
CA THR A 181 -6.71 4.71 -3.84
C THR A 181 -7.10 3.69 -2.78
N ASN A 182 -7.81 4.09 -1.73
CA ASN A 182 -8.37 3.15 -0.76
C ASN A 182 -9.59 2.43 -1.35
N GLU A 183 -10.07 1.39 -0.68
CA GLU A 183 -11.30 0.70 -1.08
C GLU A 183 -12.48 1.70 -0.99
N PRO A 184 -13.36 1.81 -2.01
CA PRO A 184 -14.48 2.77 -2.01
C PRO A 184 -15.42 2.65 -0.81
N GLU A 185 -15.59 1.46 -0.24
CA GLU A 185 -16.39 1.22 0.97
C GLU A 185 -15.75 1.83 2.23
N VAL A 186 -14.46 2.16 2.18
CA VAL A 186 -13.70 2.75 3.28
C VAL A 186 -13.48 4.24 3.08
N CYS A 187 -13.16 4.67 1.85
CA CYS A 187 -12.97 6.09 1.52
C CYS A 187 -13.12 6.33 0.02
N ASP A 188 -14.17 7.07 -0.34
CA ASP A 188 -14.51 7.46 -1.71
C ASP A 188 -14.08 8.91 -2.08
N PHE A 189 -13.30 9.56 -1.20
CA PHE A 189 -12.82 10.93 -1.39
C PHE A 189 -12.25 11.17 -2.80
N MET A 190 -12.68 12.27 -3.40
CA MET A 190 -12.23 12.69 -4.72
C MET A 190 -12.28 14.21 -4.87
N THR A 191 -11.25 14.78 -5.49
CA THR A 191 -11.14 16.23 -5.65
C THR A 191 -10.59 16.64 -7.01
N ASN A 192 -11.00 17.81 -7.49
CA ASN A 192 -10.51 18.39 -8.75
C ASN A 192 -9.32 19.35 -8.53
N ASP A 193 -9.00 19.75 -7.30
CA ASP A 193 -7.88 20.65 -6.98
C ASP A 193 -7.03 20.10 -5.83
N ILE A 194 -5.73 19.94 -6.07
CA ILE A 194 -4.77 19.41 -5.10
C ILE A 194 -4.20 20.47 -4.16
N ASN A 195 -4.25 21.75 -4.54
CA ASN A 195 -3.79 22.85 -3.70
C ASN A 195 -4.85 23.22 -2.65
N ALA A 196 -6.09 22.84 -2.92
CA ALA A 196 -7.25 23.17 -2.13
C ALA A 196 -8.25 22.02 -2.17
N MET A 197 -7.81 20.88 -1.65
CA MET A 197 -8.57 19.65 -1.64
C MET A 197 -9.93 19.87 -0.98
N GLY A 198 -10.98 19.58 -1.74
CA GLY A 198 -12.37 19.58 -1.30
C GLY A 198 -13.07 18.40 -1.95
N ASP A 199 -13.77 17.61 -1.14
CA ASP A 199 -14.46 16.42 -1.63
C ASP A 199 -15.62 16.82 -2.55
N ILE A 200 -15.81 16.09 -3.65
CA ILE A 200 -16.83 16.41 -4.63
C ILE A 200 -18.15 15.74 -4.22
N PHE A 201 -19.22 16.53 -4.19
CA PHE A 201 -20.56 16.05 -3.84
C PHE A 201 -21.60 16.57 -4.82
N ARG A 202 -22.84 16.05 -4.73
CA ARG A 202 -23.95 16.50 -5.59
C ARG A 202 -24.37 17.92 -5.24
N CYS A 203 -24.64 18.73 -6.25
CA CYS A 203 -25.22 20.06 -6.06
C CYS A 203 -26.60 19.93 -5.38
N PRO A 204 -26.88 20.69 -4.31
CA PRO A 204 -28.18 20.63 -3.64
C PRO A 204 -29.30 21.37 -4.42
N VAL A 205 -28.95 22.17 -5.42
CA VAL A 205 -29.90 23.03 -6.15
C VAL A 205 -30.34 22.44 -7.49
N CYS A 206 -29.46 21.77 -8.23
CA CYS A 206 -29.78 21.19 -9.53
C CYS A 206 -29.59 19.67 -9.54
N ILE A 207 -30.36 18.99 -10.40
CA ILE A 207 -30.54 17.53 -10.37
C ILE A 207 -29.25 16.77 -10.73
N ASP A 208 -28.47 17.30 -11.67
CA ASP A 208 -27.37 16.62 -12.35
C ASP A 208 -26.01 17.30 -12.13
N GLY A 209 -25.96 18.36 -11.32
CA GLY A 209 -24.74 19.11 -11.06
C GLY A 209 -23.92 18.53 -9.91
N PHE A 210 -22.60 18.76 -9.94
CA PHE A 210 -21.69 18.45 -8.85
C PHE A 210 -21.04 19.73 -8.31
N MET A 211 -20.76 19.77 -7.01
CA MET A 211 -20.00 20.84 -6.36
C MET A 211 -18.51 20.50 -6.46
N ILE A 212 -17.77 21.34 -7.17
CA ILE A 212 -16.33 21.20 -7.39
C ILE A 212 -15.59 22.45 -6.89
N VAL A 213 -14.31 22.33 -6.59
CA VAL A 213 -13.48 23.46 -6.18
C VAL A 213 -13.22 24.37 -7.38
N LYS A 214 -13.64 25.62 -7.30
CA LYS A 214 -13.39 26.67 -8.29
C LYS A 214 -12.53 27.78 -7.67
N LYS A 215 -11.74 28.44 -8.50
CA LYS A 215 -10.94 29.60 -8.12
C LYS A 215 -11.66 30.89 -8.47
N ASN A 216 -11.60 31.88 -7.59
CA ASN A 216 -12.06 33.22 -7.91
C ASN A 216 -11.19 33.82 -9.03
N ARG A 217 -11.77 34.70 -9.86
CA ARG A 217 -11.02 35.36 -10.94
C ARG A 217 -10.06 36.41 -10.39
N ASP A 218 -10.48 37.09 -9.33
CA ASP A 218 -9.79 38.27 -8.80
C ASP A 218 -9.01 38.00 -7.51
N SER A 219 -9.14 36.80 -6.92
CA SER A 219 -8.42 36.39 -5.71
C SER A 219 -7.89 34.96 -5.79
N GLU A 220 -6.92 34.63 -4.93
CA GLU A 220 -6.44 33.24 -4.77
C GLU A 220 -7.44 32.35 -4.01
N ASP A 221 -8.57 32.92 -3.57
CA ASP A 221 -9.58 32.19 -2.82
C ASP A 221 -10.27 31.16 -3.72
N ARG A 222 -10.60 30.05 -3.08
CA ARG A 222 -11.29 28.94 -3.71
C ARG A 222 -12.56 28.62 -2.95
N PHE A 223 -13.60 28.27 -3.70
CA PHE A 223 -14.95 27.99 -3.21
C PHE A 223 -15.51 26.77 -3.93
N PHE A 224 -16.57 26.18 -3.40
CA PHE A 224 -17.33 25.15 -4.11
C PHE A 224 -18.31 25.80 -5.08
N GLY A 225 -18.31 25.38 -6.34
CA GLY A 225 -19.27 25.87 -7.32
C GLY A 225 -19.79 24.75 -8.21
N CYS A 226 -21.04 24.86 -8.62
CA CYS A 226 -21.70 23.85 -9.44
C CYS A 226 -21.05 23.68 -10.82
N THR A 227 -20.90 22.44 -11.29
CA THR A 227 -20.42 22.11 -12.65
C THR A 227 -21.31 22.68 -13.75
N ASN A 228 -22.61 22.84 -13.49
CA ASN A 228 -23.59 23.34 -14.46
C ASN A 228 -23.66 24.88 -14.55
N HIS A 229 -22.77 25.60 -13.88
CA HIS A 229 -22.67 27.06 -13.99
C HIS A 229 -22.29 27.48 -15.41
N ARG A 230 -23.05 28.42 -15.98
CA ARG A 230 -22.75 29.04 -17.27
C ARG A 230 -22.52 30.55 -17.11
N PRO A 231 -21.55 31.15 -17.82
CA PRO A 231 -21.24 32.58 -17.69
C PRO A 231 -22.38 33.53 -18.09
N ASP A 232 -23.32 33.06 -18.90
CA ASP A 232 -24.52 33.78 -19.34
C ASP A 232 -25.64 33.80 -18.27
N GLY A 233 -25.42 33.13 -17.14
CA GLY A 233 -26.40 33.02 -16.05
C GLY A 233 -27.51 32.00 -16.30
N ALA A 234 -27.55 31.34 -17.47
CA ALA A 234 -28.57 30.34 -17.80
C ALA A 234 -28.34 28.98 -17.13
N GLY A 235 -27.22 28.82 -16.40
CA GLY A 235 -26.85 27.61 -15.67
C GLY A 235 -27.13 27.66 -14.17
N CYS A 236 -26.65 26.66 -13.42
CA CYS A 236 -26.76 26.65 -11.96
C CYS A 236 -25.68 27.54 -11.33
N ASN A 237 -26.12 28.60 -10.65
CA ASN A 237 -25.22 29.58 -10.02
C ASN A 237 -24.92 29.29 -8.54
N HIS A 238 -25.22 28.07 -8.07
CA HIS A 238 -25.00 27.69 -6.68
C HIS A 238 -23.51 27.62 -6.33
N VAL A 239 -23.15 28.26 -5.22
CA VAL A 239 -21.79 28.30 -4.66
C VAL A 239 -21.84 28.14 -3.15
N GLU A 240 -20.80 27.53 -2.57
CA GLU A 240 -20.65 27.31 -1.14
C GLU A 240 -19.21 27.63 -0.69
N ALA A 241 -19.05 28.09 0.55
CA ALA A 241 -17.74 28.30 1.14
C ALA A 241 -17.09 26.94 1.49
N ARG A 242 -15.75 26.85 1.42
CA ARG A 242 -15.04 25.59 1.73
C ARG A 242 -15.08 25.16 3.20
N GLY A 243 -15.54 26.04 4.12
CA GLY A 243 -15.47 25.83 5.57
C GLY A 243 -16.72 25.23 6.21
N GLU A 244 -17.73 24.83 5.44
CA GLU A 244 -19.03 24.43 5.99
C GLU A 244 -19.21 22.91 6.22
N ARG A 245 -18.19 22.06 5.98
CA ARG A 245 -18.18 20.63 6.37
C ARG A 245 -16.79 20.11 6.68
#